data_AF-A0A2L0BZA5-F1
#
_entry.id   AF-A0A2L0BZA5-F1
#
_cell.length_a   1.000
_cell.length_b   1.000
_cell.length_c   1.000
_cell.angle_alpha   90.00
_cell.angle_beta   90.00
_cell.angle_gamma   90.00
#
_symmetry.space_group_name_H-M   'P 1'
#
loop_
_entity.id
_entity.type
_entity.pdbx_description
1 polymer ?
#
loop_
_entity_poly.entity_id
_entity_poly.type
_entity_poly.pdbx_seq_one_letter_code
_entity_poly.pdbx_strand_id
1 'polypeptide(L)'
;LMALHWIHDNIAAFGGNPNNITLFGESAGAVSVSFHLLSPLSRNLFSQAIMESGTATAPWAIITREESILRGLRLAEAVGCPHEASDLNAAVECLKKKDPIELVNNEWGTLGICEFPFVPVIDGAFLDEHPVRALQHKNFKKTNILLGSNTEEGNYFIIYYLTDLFKIEENVFVNRKEFLRAVKELNPYFNSVAILAIVFEYTNWMNPDDPVSNRDALDKMVGDYHFTCNVNEFAHRYAETGNNVYMYYYKHRTVSNPWPSWM
;
A
#
# COMPACT_ATOMS: atom_id res chain seq x y z
N LEU A 1 -12.74 10.60 7.32
CA LEU A 1 -14.12 11.11 7.06
C LEU A 1 -14.57 12.18 8.06
N MET A 2 -14.71 11.90 9.36
CA MET A 2 -15.21 12.91 10.34
C MET A 2 -14.40 14.20 10.35
N ALA A 3 -13.06 14.11 10.27
CA ALA A 3 -12.20 15.28 10.14
C ALA A 3 -12.49 16.09 8.86
N LEU A 4 -12.88 15.45 7.75
CA LEU A 4 -13.23 16.16 6.51
C LEU A 4 -14.53 16.96 6.67
N HIS A 5 -15.52 16.42 7.38
CA HIS A 5 -16.71 17.19 7.76
C HIS A 5 -16.34 18.39 8.61
N TRP A 6 -15.52 18.18 9.64
CA TRP A 6 -15.08 19.28 10.50
C TRP A 6 -14.36 20.37 9.70
N ILE A 7 -13.44 20.01 8.80
CA ILE A 7 -12.75 20.97 7.93
C ILE A 7 -13.77 21.68 7.03
N HIS A 8 -14.64 20.94 6.35
CA HIS A 8 -15.65 21.52 5.47
C HIS A 8 -16.54 22.54 6.21
N ASP A 9 -16.92 22.24 7.45
CA ASP A 9 -17.84 23.09 8.22
C ASP A 9 -17.14 24.27 8.92
N ASN A 10 -15.83 24.17 9.20
CA ASN A 10 -15.14 25.12 10.08
C ASN A 10 -13.97 25.87 9.42
N ILE A 11 -13.41 25.39 8.30
CA ILE A 11 -12.16 25.95 7.75
C ILE A 11 -12.31 27.41 7.31
N ALA A 12 -13.52 27.85 7.00
CA ALA A 12 -13.83 29.24 6.69
C ALA A 12 -13.47 30.20 7.84
N ALA A 13 -13.62 29.78 9.10
CA ALA A 13 -13.26 30.58 10.28
C ALA A 13 -11.74 30.79 10.40
N PHE A 14 -10.94 29.94 9.74
CA PHE A 14 -9.47 30.01 9.70
C PHE A 14 -8.95 30.66 8.41
N GLY A 15 -9.85 31.22 7.58
CA GLY A 15 -9.50 31.84 6.30
C GLY A 15 -9.34 30.88 5.12
N GLY A 16 -9.66 29.59 5.30
CA GLY A 16 -9.68 28.63 4.18
C GLY A 16 -10.99 28.66 3.41
N ASN A 17 -10.99 28.10 2.20
CA ASN A 17 -12.20 27.97 1.38
C ASN A 17 -12.73 26.52 1.44
N PRO A 18 -13.90 26.26 2.04
CA PRO A 18 -14.45 24.90 2.14
C PRO A 18 -14.80 24.28 0.78
N ASN A 19 -14.97 25.10 -0.27
CA ASN A 19 -15.20 24.64 -1.64
C ASN A 19 -13.90 24.40 -2.43
N ASN A 20 -12.73 24.58 -1.81
CA ASN A 20 -11.43 24.39 -2.43
C ASN A 20 -10.47 23.64 -1.50
N ILE A 21 -10.88 22.43 -1.10
CA ILE A 21 -10.08 21.55 -0.25
C ILE A 21 -9.33 20.55 -1.14
N THR A 22 -8.01 20.47 -1.00
CA THR A 22 -7.21 19.42 -1.64
C THR A 22 -6.79 18.39 -0.59
N LEU A 23 -7.13 17.13 -0.83
CA LEU A 23 -6.60 16.03 -0.03
C LEU A 23 -5.26 15.61 -0.62
N PHE A 24 -4.24 15.46 0.22
CA PHE A 24 -2.96 14.91 -0.18
C PHE A 24 -2.48 13.92 0.88
N GLY A 25 -1.77 12.90 0.43
CA GLY A 25 -1.22 11.89 1.32
C GLY A 25 -0.22 11.02 0.57
N GLU A 26 0.64 10.37 1.34
CA GLU A 26 1.70 9.49 0.89
C GLU A 26 1.44 8.06 1.39
N SER A 27 1.82 7.04 0.62
CA SER A 27 1.68 5.62 0.97
C SER A 27 0.25 5.27 1.39
N ALA A 28 0.03 4.76 2.62
CA ALA A 28 -1.30 4.47 3.15
C ALA A 28 -2.21 5.72 3.25
N GLY A 29 -1.62 6.90 3.38
CA GLY A 29 -2.31 8.19 3.25
C GLY A 29 -2.80 8.43 1.83
N ALA A 30 -1.98 8.14 0.81
CA ALA A 30 -2.37 8.22 -0.61
C ALA A 30 -3.49 7.22 -0.94
N VAL A 31 -3.39 6.00 -0.43
CA VAL A 31 -4.46 5.00 -0.46
C VAL A 31 -5.74 5.56 0.17
N SER A 32 -5.64 6.19 1.34
CA SER A 32 -6.79 6.81 2.02
C SER A 32 -7.43 7.94 1.20
N VAL A 33 -6.62 8.79 0.56
CA VAL A 33 -7.10 9.83 -0.37
C VAL A 33 -7.86 9.19 -1.54
N SER A 34 -7.31 8.13 -2.12
CA SER A 34 -7.96 7.43 -3.22
C SER A 34 -9.26 6.75 -2.80
N PHE A 35 -9.35 6.15 -1.60
CA PHE A 35 -10.63 5.68 -1.07
C PHE A 35 -11.63 6.81 -0.87
N HIS A 36 -11.19 8.01 -0.48
CA HIS A 36 -12.08 9.15 -0.36
C HIS A 36 -12.62 9.65 -1.71
N LEU A 37 -11.90 9.43 -2.81
CA LEU A 37 -12.39 9.66 -4.18
C LEU A 37 -13.47 8.65 -4.58
N LEU A 38 -13.37 7.41 -4.12
CA LEU A 38 -14.31 6.33 -4.42
C LEU A 38 -15.57 6.41 -3.55
N SER A 39 -15.40 6.67 -2.25
CA SER A 39 -16.47 6.61 -1.27
C SER A 39 -17.58 7.63 -1.52
N PRO A 40 -18.86 7.21 -1.58
CA PRO A 40 -19.98 8.13 -1.71
C PRO A 40 -20.13 9.06 -0.49
N LEU A 41 -19.62 8.66 0.68
CA LEU A 41 -19.72 9.44 1.92
C LEU A 41 -18.77 10.64 1.96
N SER A 42 -17.62 10.57 1.26
CA SER A 42 -16.60 11.64 1.32
C SER A 42 -16.39 12.41 0.03
N ARG A 43 -16.75 11.86 -1.13
CA ARG A 43 -16.38 12.46 -2.44
C ARG A 43 -16.89 13.88 -2.69
N ASN A 44 -17.86 14.34 -1.89
CA ASN A 44 -18.40 15.70 -1.97
C ASN A 44 -17.82 16.67 -0.93
N LEU A 45 -16.88 16.23 -0.07
CA LEU A 45 -16.29 17.05 1.00
C LEU A 45 -14.96 17.71 0.63
N PHE A 46 -14.45 17.44 -0.57
CA PHE A 46 -13.19 18.00 -1.05
C PHE A 46 -13.25 18.23 -2.55
N SER A 47 -12.30 19.00 -3.06
CA SER A 47 -12.26 19.47 -4.43
C SER A 47 -11.30 18.66 -5.28
N GLN A 48 -10.06 18.47 -4.83
CA GLN A 48 -8.98 17.82 -5.60
C GLN A 48 -8.18 16.84 -4.75
N ALA A 49 -7.39 15.99 -5.40
CA ALA A 49 -6.60 14.96 -4.72
C ALA A 49 -5.17 14.86 -5.24
N ILE A 50 -4.25 14.61 -4.31
CA ILE A 50 -2.85 14.28 -4.56
C ILE A 50 -2.55 12.93 -3.89
N MET A 51 -1.95 12.00 -4.63
CA MET A 51 -1.62 10.66 -4.14
C MET A 51 -0.15 10.36 -4.43
N GLU A 52 0.65 10.28 -3.37
CA GLU A 52 2.09 10.07 -3.48
C GLU A 52 2.39 8.60 -3.16
N SER A 53 2.87 7.84 -4.16
CA SER A 53 3.32 6.45 -3.97
C SER A 53 2.27 5.52 -3.34
N GLY A 54 0.99 5.65 -3.72
CA GLY A 54 -0.04 4.72 -3.25
C GLY A 54 -1.43 4.99 -3.80
N THR A 55 -2.20 3.93 -4.07
CA THR A 55 -3.59 4.02 -4.57
C THR A 55 -4.43 2.83 -4.09
N ALA A 56 -5.76 2.97 -4.13
CA ALA A 56 -6.71 1.98 -3.65
C ALA A 56 -6.67 0.63 -4.40
N THR A 57 -5.95 0.53 -5.52
CA THR A 57 -5.77 -0.74 -6.24
C THR A 57 -4.54 -1.53 -5.79
N ALA A 58 -3.69 -0.95 -4.93
CA ALA A 58 -2.52 -1.64 -4.41
C ALA A 58 -2.91 -2.94 -3.67
N PRO A 59 -2.16 -4.05 -3.82
CA PRO A 59 -2.50 -5.34 -3.21
C PRO A 59 -2.66 -5.30 -1.69
N TRP A 60 -1.98 -4.36 -1.04
CA TRP A 60 -1.95 -4.18 0.41
C TRP A 60 -2.97 -3.17 0.93
N ALA A 61 -3.71 -2.49 0.05
CA ALA A 61 -4.64 -1.43 0.41
C ALA A 61 -5.94 -1.96 1.04
N ILE A 62 -6.34 -3.20 0.74
CA ILE A 62 -7.60 -3.78 1.21
C ILE A 62 -7.47 -5.28 1.43
N ILE A 63 -8.22 -5.81 2.41
CA ILE A 63 -8.40 -7.25 2.59
C ILE A 63 -9.89 -7.63 2.53
N THR A 64 -10.16 -8.92 2.32
CA THR A 64 -11.54 -9.42 2.35
C THR A 64 -12.11 -9.37 3.77
N ARG A 65 -13.43 -9.37 3.90
CA ARG A 65 -14.09 -9.38 5.21
C ARG A 65 -13.78 -10.68 5.95
N GLU A 66 -13.72 -11.79 5.22
CA GLU A 66 -13.40 -13.10 5.75
C GLU A 66 -12.00 -13.12 6.35
N GLU A 67 -10.99 -12.61 5.63
CA GLU A 67 -9.62 -12.53 6.14
C GLU A 67 -9.51 -11.54 7.30
N SER A 68 -10.21 -10.40 7.25
CA SER A 68 -10.25 -9.44 8.36
C SER A 68 -10.79 -10.07 9.66
N ILE A 69 -11.87 -10.86 9.57
CA ILE A 69 -12.40 -11.60 10.73
C ILE A 69 -11.39 -12.61 11.25
N LEU A 70 -10.76 -13.39 10.37
CA LEU A 70 -9.74 -14.37 10.76
C LEU A 70 -8.56 -13.72 11.46
N ARG A 71 -8.06 -12.59 10.94
CA ARG A 71 -6.96 -11.82 11.59
C ARG A 71 -7.37 -11.24 12.93
N GLY A 72 -8.61 -10.75 13.06
CA GLY A 72 -9.15 -10.32 14.35
C GLY A 72 -9.21 -11.44 15.39
N LEU A 73 -9.61 -12.65 14.99
CA LEU A 73 -9.62 -13.83 15.86
C LEU A 73 -8.21 -14.30 16.22
N ARG A 74 -7.25 -14.27 15.28
CA ARG A 74 -5.84 -14.55 15.58
C ARG A 74 -5.24 -13.58 16.58
N LEU A 75 -5.55 -12.28 16.47
CA LEU A 75 -5.13 -11.30 17.47
C LEU A 75 -5.77 -11.60 18.83
N ALA A 76 -7.07 -11.92 18.86
CA ALA A 76 -7.76 -12.32 20.08
C ALA A 76 -7.08 -13.54 20.73
N GLU A 77 -6.75 -14.57 19.96
CA GLU A 77 -6.00 -15.73 20.44
C GLU A 77 -4.63 -15.32 21.02
N ALA A 78 -3.85 -14.52 20.29
CA ALA A 78 -2.50 -14.11 20.68
C ALA A 78 -2.47 -13.34 22.01
N VAL A 79 -3.51 -12.57 22.32
CA VAL A 79 -3.64 -11.84 23.58
C VAL A 79 -4.47 -12.58 24.64
N GLY A 80 -4.84 -13.84 24.40
CA GLY A 80 -5.57 -14.67 25.38
C GLY A 80 -7.03 -14.26 25.57
N CYS A 81 -7.67 -13.69 24.55
CA CYS A 81 -9.11 -13.45 24.49
C CYS A 81 -9.86 -14.64 23.87
N PRO A 82 -11.19 -14.74 24.07
CA PRO A 82 -12.04 -15.67 23.31
C PRO A 82 -11.87 -15.44 21.80
N HIS A 83 -11.75 -16.51 21.02
CA HIS A 83 -11.42 -16.46 19.59
C HIS A 83 -12.25 -17.45 18.76
N GLU A 84 -13.41 -17.85 19.28
CA GLU A 84 -14.35 -18.71 18.57
C GLU A 84 -15.16 -17.89 17.56
N ALA A 85 -15.20 -18.33 16.30
CA ALA A 85 -15.96 -17.65 15.24
C ALA A 85 -17.48 -17.62 15.51
N SER A 86 -17.97 -18.50 16.40
CA SER A 86 -19.36 -18.56 16.83
C SER A 86 -19.76 -17.45 17.82
N ASP A 87 -18.81 -16.81 18.50
CA ASP A 87 -19.06 -15.75 19.48
C ASP A 87 -18.06 -14.58 19.33
N LEU A 88 -18.20 -13.85 18.23
CA LEU A 88 -17.39 -12.66 17.96
C LEU A 88 -17.57 -11.55 19.01
N ASN A 89 -18.72 -11.51 19.68
CA ASN A 89 -18.99 -10.49 20.70
C ASN A 89 -18.11 -10.68 21.93
N ALA A 90 -17.94 -11.93 22.39
CA ALA A 90 -17.02 -12.23 23.48
C ALA A 90 -15.57 -11.85 23.16
N ALA A 91 -15.13 -12.08 21.91
CA ALA A 91 -13.82 -11.66 21.44
C ALA A 91 -13.65 -10.14 21.50
N VAL A 92 -14.59 -9.39 20.92
CA VAL A 92 -14.54 -7.91 20.86
C VAL A 92 -14.58 -7.29 22.26
N GLU A 93 -15.46 -7.77 23.15
CA GLU A 93 -15.57 -7.24 24.51
C GLU A 93 -14.34 -7.52 25.37
N CYS A 94 -13.62 -8.61 25.09
CA CYS A 94 -12.32 -8.86 25.70
C CYS A 94 -11.24 -7.94 25.13
N LEU A 95 -11.14 -7.84 23.79
CA LEU A 95 -10.15 -6.99 23.12
C LEU A 95 -10.23 -5.52 23.55
N LYS A 96 -11.44 -4.98 23.72
CA LYS A 96 -11.66 -3.60 24.20
C LYS A 96 -11.10 -3.31 25.60
N LYS A 97 -10.79 -4.34 26.39
CA LYS A 97 -10.25 -4.22 27.75
C LYS A 97 -8.74 -4.45 27.80
N LYS A 98 -8.12 -4.86 26.68
CA LYS A 98 -6.69 -5.08 26.59
C LYS A 98 -5.92 -3.78 26.53
N ASP A 99 -4.67 -3.85 26.96
CA ASP A 99 -3.76 -2.73 26.81
C ASP A 99 -3.51 -2.49 25.30
N PRO A 100 -3.59 -1.25 24.80
CA PRO A 100 -3.42 -0.97 23.39
C PRO A 100 -2.02 -1.30 22.87
N ILE A 101 -0.98 -1.23 23.72
CA ILE A 101 0.39 -1.62 23.35
C ILE A 101 0.50 -3.15 23.24
N GLU A 102 -0.16 -3.89 24.13
CA GLU A 102 -0.29 -5.35 24.01
C GLU A 102 -0.96 -5.74 22.70
N LEU A 103 -2.01 -5.04 22.27
CA LEU A 103 -2.69 -5.31 21.01
C LEU A 103 -1.74 -5.12 19.81
N VAL A 104 -1.14 -3.94 19.66
CA VAL A 104 -0.31 -3.63 18.47
C VAL A 104 0.95 -4.50 18.37
N ASN A 105 1.53 -4.88 19.51
CA ASN A 105 2.71 -5.75 19.55
C ASN A 105 2.41 -7.20 19.14
N ASN A 106 1.14 -7.62 19.14
CA ASN A 106 0.70 -8.97 18.81
C ASN A 106 -0.07 -9.07 17.48
N GLU A 107 -0.05 -8.02 16.65
CA GLU A 107 -0.71 -8.03 15.33
C GLU A 107 0.07 -8.84 14.28
N TRP A 108 1.39 -8.88 14.40
CA TRP A 108 2.29 -9.43 13.40
C TRP A 108 2.46 -10.94 13.56
N GLY A 109 1.79 -11.70 12.68
CA GLY A 109 2.00 -13.13 12.48
C GLY A 109 2.89 -13.42 11.27
N THR A 110 2.66 -14.56 10.62
CA THR A 110 3.33 -14.91 9.35
C THR A 110 2.67 -14.18 8.18
N LEU A 111 3.27 -13.07 7.75
CA LEU A 111 2.82 -12.24 6.62
C LEU A 111 3.93 -12.12 5.57
N GLY A 112 3.56 -11.99 4.30
CA GLY A 112 4.50 -11.71 3.22
C GLY A 112 5.02 -10.28 3.23
N ILE A 113 5.92 -9.95 2.30
CA ILE A 113 6.38 -8.58 2.11
C ILE A 113 5.20 -7.67 1.73
N CYS A 114 5.19 -6.46 2.29
CA CYS A 114 4.13 -5.47 2.08
C CYS A 114 2.72 -5.97 2.41
N GLU A 115 2.58 -6.98 3.27
CA GLU A 115 1.27 -7.40 3.80
C GLU A 115 1.09 -6.87 5.22
N PHE A 116 0.12 -5.99 5.41
CA PHE A 116 -0.16 -5.39 6.71
C PHE A 116 -1.37 -6.09 7.37
N PRO A 117 -1.34 -6.37 8.68
CA PRO A 117 -2.34 -7.20 9.35
C PRO A 117 -3.74 -6.57 9.34
N PHE A 118 -3.86 -5.30 9.69
CA PHE A 118 -5.14 -4.58 9.77
C PHE A 118 -5.16 -3.40 8.80
N VAL A 119 -5.91 -3.55 7.72
CA VAL A 119 -6.09 -2.55 6.65
C VAL A 119 -7.59 -2.39 6.33
N PRO A 120 -7.98 -1.40 5.51
CA PRO A 120 -9.37 -1.23 5.11
C PRO A 120 -10.04 -2.50 4.55
N VAL A 121 -11.37 -2.53 4.63
CA VAL A 121 -12.24 -3.58 4.07
C VAL A 121 -13.38 -2.94 3.29
N ILE A 122 -14.03 -3.71 2.42
CA ILE A 122 -15.29 -3.32 1.80
C ILE A 122 -16.42 -3.53 2.83
N ASP A 123 -16.78 -2.46 3.51
CA ASP A 123 -17.70 -2.48 4.66
C ASP A 123 -19.18 -2.42 4.23
N GLY A 124 -19.46 -1.91 3.03
CA GLY A 124 -20.81 -1.68 2.50
C GLY A 124 -21.37 -0.29 2.81
N ALA A 125 -20.60 0.56 3.49
CA ALA A 125 -20.99 1.92 3.84
C ALA A 125 -19.97 2.95 3.35
N PHE A 126 -18.73 2.88 3.82
CA PHE A 126 -17.66 3.72 3.31
C PHE A 126 -17.26 3.31 1.90
N LEU A 127 -17.08 2.02 1.65
CA LEU A 127 -16.89 1.43 0.32
C LEU A 127 -17.97 0.37 0.09
N ASP A 128 -18.71 0.49 -1.00
CA ASP A 128 -19.79 -0.41 -1.40
C ASP A 128 -19.35 -1.43 -2.47
N GLU A 129 -18.24 -1.19 -3.16
CA GLU A 129 -17.64 -2.09 -4.14
C GLU A 129 -16.11 -2.09 -4.10
N HIS A 130 -15.50 -3.05 -4.80
CA HIS A 130 -14.04 -3.17 -4.87
C HIS A 130 -13.44 -2.01 -5.70
N PRO A 131 -12.30 -1.40 -5.30
CA PRO A 131 -11.70 -0.26 -6.01
C PRO A 131 -11.51 -0.46 -7.51
N VAL A 132 -11.01 -1.63 -7.92
CA VAL A 132 -10.86 -2.00 -9.35
C VAL A 132 -12.22 -1.95 -10.09
N ARG A 133 -13.30 -2.42 -9.45
CA ARG A 133 -14.66 -2.36 -10.04
C ARG A 133 -15.19 -0.93 -10.07
N ALA A 134 -15.00 -0.16 -9.01
CA ALA A 134 -15.39 1.26 -8.97
C ALA A 134 -14.72 2.05 -10.11
N LEU A 135 -13.44 1.79 -10.40
CA LEU A 135 -12.72 2.40 -11.52
C LEU A 135 -13.30 1.96 -12.88
N GLN A 136 -13.57 0.66 -13.07
CA GLN A 136 -14.18 0.12 -14.30
C GLN A 136 -15.58 0.70 -14.56
N HIS A 137 -16.42 0.78 -13.51
CA HIS A 137 -17.75 1.37 -13.56
C HIS A 137 -17.76 2.89 -13.59
N LYS A 138 -16.58 3.51 -13.49
CA LYS A 138 -16.41 4.97 -13.42
C LYS A 138 -17.13 5.58 -12.20
N ASN A 139 -17.38 4.80 -11.14
CA ASN A 139 -18.04 5.23 -9.91
C ASN A 139 -17.02 5.85 -8.94
N PHE A 140 -16.62 7.07 -9.24
CA PHE A 140 -15.65 7.83 -8.45
C PHE A 140 -15.81 9.33 -8.72
N LYS A 141 -15.28 10.16 -7.82
CA LYS A 141 -15.28 11.62 -7.97
C LYS A 141 -14.57 12.03 -9.26
N LYS A 142 -15.25 12.77 -10.13
CA LYS A 142 -14.64 13.41 -11.32
C LYS A 142 -13.99 14.72 -10.89
N THR A 143 -12.67 14.73 -10.84
CA THR A 143 -11.86 15.89 -10.47
C THR A 143 -10.43 15.73 -10.97
N ASN A 144 -9.65 16.81 -10.88
CA ASN A 144 -8.23 16.80 -11.17
C ASN A 144 -7.47 16.02 -10.10
N ILE A 145 -6.52 15.21 -10.54
CA ILE A 145 -5.62 14.48 -9.65
C ILE A 145 -4.16 14.71 -10.04
N LEU A 146 -3.30 14.73 -9.03
CA LEU A 146 -1.84 14.62 -9.19
C LEU A 146 -1.38 13.38 -8.46
N LEU A 147 -0.55 12.55 -9.09
CA LEU A 147 0.00 11.36 -8.47
C LEU A 147 1.34 10.98 -9.07
N GLY A 148 2.06 10.08 -8.41
CA GLY A 148 3.36 9.65 -8.89
C GLY A 148 4.02 8.64 -7.99
N SER A 149 5.24 8.28 -8.37
CA SER A 149 6.05 7.26 -7.69
C SER A 149 7.50 7.72 -7.60
N ASN A 150 8.24 7.11 -6.67
CA ASN A 150 9.67 7.24 -6.55
C ASN A 150 10.39 6.19 -7.40
N THR A 151 11.69 6.35 -7.60
CA THR A 151 12.49 5.40 -8.39
C THR A 151 12.66 4.05 -7.69
N GLU A 152 12.88 4.04 -6.37
CA GLU A 152 13.21 2.85 -5.56
C GLU A 152 12.17 2.62 -4.44
N GLU A 153 10.93 2.28 -4.82
CA GLU A 153 9.82 2.04 -3.89
C GLU A 153 9.97 0.74 -3.06
N GLY A 154 10.73 -0.24 -3.57
CA GLY A 154 10.83 -1.56 -2.97
C GLY A 154 11.88 -1.66 -1.86
N ASN A 155 12.99 -0.93 -2.01
CA ASN A 155 14.17 -1.02 -1.13
C ASN A 155 13.82 -0.94 0.36
N TYR A 156 12.98 0.02 0.78
CA TYR A 156 12.60 0.18 2.18
C TYR A 156 12.01 -1.10 2.76
N PHE A 157 11.05 -1.72 2.05
CA PHE A 157 10.37 -2.92 2.53
C PHE A 157 11.26 -4.15 2.50
N ILE A 158 12.12 -4.27 1.49
CA ILE A 158 13.05 -5.41 1.37
C ILE A 158 14.06 -5.41 2.53
N ILE A 159 14.58 -4.25 2.93
CA ILE A 159 15.53 -4.14 4.07
C ILE A 159 14.93 -4.71 5.36
N TYR A 160 13.66 -4.42 5.65
CA TYR A 160 13.01 -4.91 6.87
C TYR A 160 12.50 -6.35 6.75
N TYR A 161 12.32 -6.87 5.53
CA TYR A 161 11.80 -8.22 5.31
C TYR A 161 12.92 -9.26 5.12
N LEU A 162 13.90 -8.98 4.24
CA LEU A 162 15.03 -9.85 3.94
C LEU A 162 16.31 -9.38 4.66
N THR A 163 16.26 -9.28 5.99
CA THR A 163 17.28 -8.66 6.83
C THR A 163 18.69 -9.27 6.70
N ASP A 164 18.78 -10.57 6.40
CA ASP A 164 20.06 -11.26 6.19
C ASP A 164 20.71 -10.90 4.83
N LEU A 165 19.89 -10.61 3.82
CA LEU A 165 20.33 -10.31 2.44
C LEU A 165 20.52 -8.80 2.21
N PHE A 166 19.63 -7.97 2.75
CA PHE A 166 19.61 -6.52 2.61
C PHE A 166 19.96 -5.85 3.94
N LYS A 167 21.25 -5.92 4.29
CA LYS A 167 21.77 -5.24 5.49
C LYS A 167 21.82 -3.74 5.29
N ILE A 168 21.61 -2.98 6.36
CA ILE A 168 21.70 -1.51 6.35
C ILE A 168 23.18 -1.11 6.42
N GLU A 169 23.90 -1.35 5.32
CA GLU A 169 25.31 -1.03 5.15
C GLU A 169 25.62 -0.71 3.68
N GLU A 170 26.77 -0.10 3.42
CA GLU A 170 27.24 0.14 2.05
C GLU A 170 27.71 -1.18 1.40
N ASN A 171 27.73 -1.21 0.06
CA ASN A 171 28.23 -2.34 -0.73
C ASN A 171 27.44 -3.66 -0.56
N VAL A 172 26.11 -3.58 -0.55
CA VAL A 172 25.22 -4.75 -0.64
C VAL A 172 25.11 -5.21 -2.10
N PHE A 173 25.28 -6.51 -2.30
CA PHE A 173 25.30 -7.19 -3.60
C PHE A 173 24.46 -8.46 -3.50
N VAL A 174 23.75 -8.83 -4.57
CA VAL A 174 22.91 -10.03 -4.60
C VAL A 174 23.37 -10.92 -5.74
N ASN A 175 23.96 -12.08 -5.44
CA ASN A 175 24.35 -13.00 -6.50
C ASN A 175 23.12 -13.69 -7.12
N ARG A 176 23.30 -14.33 -8.28
CA ARG A 176 22.20 -14.95 -9.02
C ARG A 176 21.42 -15.99 -8.21
N LYS A 177 22.10 -16.79 -7.37
CA LYS A 177 21.45 -17.81 -6.53
C LYS A 177 20.60 -17.17 -5.44
N GLU A 178 21.10 -16.11 -4.81
CA GLU A 178 20.36 -15.31 -3.83
C GLU A 178 19.15 -14.65 -4.46
N PHE A 179 19.30 -14.06 -5.64
CA PHE A 179 18.20 -13.48 -6.41
C PHE A 179 17.07 -14.48 -6.66
N LEU A 180 17.39 -15.67 -7.20
CA LEU A 180 16.39 -16.70 -7.49
C LEU A 180 15.67 -17.19 -6.22
N ARG A 181 16.37 -17.25 -5.09
CA ARG A 181 15.76 -17.56 -3.79
C ARG A 181 14.86 -16.42 -3.32
N ALA A 182 15.34 -15.19 -3.36
CA ALA A 182 14.61 -14.00 -2.93
C ALA A 182 13.33 -13.80 -3.75
N VAL A 183 13.35 -14.02 -5.07
CA VAL A 183 12.15 -13.96 -5.92
C VAL A 183 11.06 -14.88 -5.37
N LYS A 184 11.40 -16.11 -4.96
CA LYS A 184 10.43 -17.05 -4.40
C LYS A 184 9.93 -16.63 -3.02
N GLU A 185 10.80 -16.09 -2.17
CA GLU A 185 10.46 -15.63 -0.82
C GLU A 185 9.58 -14.37 -0.82
N LEU A 186 9.80 -13.46 -1.77
CA LEU A 186 9.02 -12.23 -1.96
C LEU A 186 7.67 -12.48 -2.66
N ASN A 187 7.51 -13.63 -3.33
CA ASN A 187 6.32 -13.97 -4.12
C ASN A 187 5.72 -15.33 -3.69
N PRO A 188 5.41 -15.54 -2.39
CA PRO A 188 5.13 -16.87 -1.85
C PRO A 188 3.82 -17.49 -2.36
N TYR A 189 2.90 -16.68 -2.88
CA TYR A 189 1.57 -17.12 -3.33
C TYR A 189 1.52 -17.50 -4.82
N PHE A 190 2.60 -17.27 -5.57
CA PHE A 190 2.66 -17.57 -7.00
C PHE A 190 3.15 -18.98 -7.27
N ASN A 191 2.58 -19.63 -8.29
CA ASN A 191 3.03 -20.94 -8.74
C ASN A 191 4.39 -20.87 -9.48
N SER A 192 5.01 -22.02 -9.72
CA SER A 192 6.34 -22.09 -10.33
C SER A 192 6.44 -21.46 -11.72
N VAL A 193 5.37 -21.49 -12.52
CA VAL A 193 5.36 -20.87 -13.86
C VAL A 193 5.35 -19.35 -13.75
N ALA A 194 4.54 -18.80 -12.84
CA ALA A 194 4.53 -17.37 -12.55
C ALA A 194 5.88 -16.89 -12.00
N ILE A 195 6.52 -17.67 -11.11
CA ILE A 195 7.88 -17.37 -10.63
C ILE A 195 8.89 -17.33 -11.79
N LEU A 196 8.82 -18.25 -12.76
CA LEU A 196 9.70 -18.21 -13.93
C LEU A 196 9.47 -16.96 -14.79
N ALA A 197 8.22 -16.52 -14.93
CA ALA A 197 7.90 -15.28 -15.64
C ALA A 197 8.46 -14.05 -14.90
N ILE A 198 8.35 -13.99 -13.58
CA ILE A 198 8.93 -12.90 -12.75
C ILE A 198 10.45 -12.88 -12.92
N VAL A 199 11.10 -14.04 -12.81
CA VAL A 199 12.56 -14.14 -13.04
C VAL A 199 12.91 -13.65 -14.44
N PHE A 200 12.14 -14.01 -15.46
CA PHE A 200 12.40 -13.59 -16.83
C PHE A 200 12.28 -12.07 -17.02
N GLU A 201 11.20 -11.48 -16.50
CA GLU A 201 10.90 -10.05 -16.62
C GLU A 201 11.96 -9.19 -15.94
N TYR A 202 12.37 -9.57 -14.73
CA TYR A 202 13.27 -8.77 -13.89
C TYR A 202 14.75 -9.19 -14.00
N THR A 203 15.14 -9.98 -15.02
CA THR A 203 16.55 -10.29 -15.27
C THR A 203 17.15 -9.32 -16.29
N ASN A 204 18.28 -8.69 -15.95
CA ASN A 204 19.12 -7.99 -16.92
C ASN A 204 19.78 -9.02 -17.86
N TRP A 205 19.14 -9.32 -19.00
CA TRP A 205 19.62 -10.34 -19.94
C TRP A 205 20.95 -10.02 -20.63
N MET A 206 21.40 -8.76 -20.59
CA MET A 206 22.73 -8.39 -21.09
C MET A 206 23.85 -8.80 -20.14
N ASN A 207 23.57 -8.88 -18.84
CA ASN A 207 24.51 -9.37 -17.83
C ASN A 207 23.76 -10.06 -16.66
N PRO A 208 23.27 -11.30 -16.85
CA PRO A 208 22.33 -11.94 -15.92
C PRO A 208 22.89 -12.19 -14.51
N ASP A 209 24.20 -12.34 -14.38
CA ASP A 209 24.88 -12.64 -13.13
C ASP A 209 25.41 -11.38 -12.41
N ASP A 210 25.17 -10.19 -12.96
CA ASP A 210 25.59 -8.93 -12.35
C ASP A 210 24.95 -8.74 -10.97
N PRO A 211 25.76 -8.63 -9.89
CA PRO A 211 25.21 -8.63 -8.54
C PRO A 211 24.49 -7.34 -8.16
N VAL A 212 24.79 -6.23 -8.85
CA VAL A 212 24.10 -4.94 -8.68
C VAL A 212 22.74 -4.99 -9.37
N SER A 213 22.71 -5.43 -10.64
CA SER A 213 21.46 -5.58 -11.40
C SER A 213 20.49 -6.54 -10.72
N ASN A 214 20.99 -7.65 -10.16
CA ASN A 214 20.15 -8.60 -9.42
C ASN A 214 19.59 -8.00 -8.12
N ARG A 215 20.32 -7.13 -7.43
CA ARG A 215 19.81 -6.39 -6.26
C ARG A 215 18.72 -5.41 -6.68
N ASP A 216 19.01 -4.58 -7.68
CA ASP A 216 18.10 -3.53 -8.16
C ASP A 216 16.83 -4.15 -8.77
N ALA A 217 16.93 -5.34 -9.35
CA ALA A 217 15.78 -6.12 -9.82
C ALA A 217 14.79 -6.48 -8.69
N LEU A 218 15.30 -6.79 -7.48
CA LEU A 218 14.43 -7.07 -6.33
C LEU A 218 13.68 -5.82 -5.88
N ASP A 219 14.35 -4.65 -5.86
CA ASP A 219 13.67 -3.37 -5.64
C ASP A 219 12.57 -3.15 -6.67
N LYS A 220 12.88 -3.30 -7.96
CA LYS A 220 11.92 -3.02 -9.03
C LYS A 220 10.72 -3.96 -8.98
N MET A 221 10.88 -5.26 -8.75
CA MET A 221 9.71 -6.16 -8.69
C MET A 221 8.78 -5.86 -7.50
N VAL A 222 9.35 -5.49 -6.35
CA VAL A 222 8.55 -5.11 -5.17
C VAL A 222 7.89 -3.76 -5.40
N GLY A 223 8.67 -2.77 -5.86
CA GLY A 223 8.20 -1.41 -6.12
C GLY A 223 7.11 -1.36 -7.19
N ASP A 224 7.31 -2.07 -8.30
CA ASP A 224 6.34 -2.12 -9.39
C ASP A 224 5.03 -2.76 -8.95
N TYR A 225 5.10 -3.94 -8.33
CA TYR A 225 3.91 -4.70 -7.95
C TYR A 225 3.11 -4.04 -6.83
N HIS A 226 3.77 -3.49 -5.82
CA HIS A 226 3.08 -2.92 -4.65
C HIS A 226 2.77 -1.42 -4.78
N PHE A 227 3.47 -0.67 -5.64
CA PHE A 227 3.34 0.78 -5.72
C PHE A 227 3.17 1.31 -7.15
N THR A 228 4.22 1.29 -7.97
CA THR A 228 4.30 2.03 -9.25
C THR A 228 3.20 1.63 -10.23
N CYS A 229 2.96 0.32 -10.42
CA CYS A 229 1.95 -0.13 -11.38
C CYS A 229 0.51 0.22 -10.93
N ASN A 230 0.25 0.26 -9.62
CA ASN A 230 -1.05 0.61 -9.06
C ASN A 230 -1.33 2.11 -9.19
N VAL A 231 -0.30 2.95 -9.04
CA VAL A 231 -0.34 4.39 -9.34
C VAL A 231 -0.65 4.60 -10.82
N ASN A 232 0.04 3.88 -11.70
CA ASN A 232 -0.17 3.95 -13.15
C ASN A 232 -1.59 3.51 -13.56
N GLU A 233 -2.08 2.39 -13.01
CA GLU A 233 -3.44 1.91 -13.29
C GLU A 233 -4.48 2.96 -12.88
N PHE A 234 -4.38 3.49 -11.67
CA PHE A 234 -5.33 4.48 -11.16
C PHE A 234 -5.33 5.76 -12.01
N ALA A 235 -4.14 6.28 -12.35
CA ALA A 235 -3.98 7.43 -13.23
C ALA A 235 -4.61 7.19 -14.61
N HIS A 236 -4.33 6.02 -15.20
CA HIS A 236 -4.84 5.65 -16.52
C HIS A 236 -6.38 5.61 -16.51
N ARG A 237 -6.98 4.92 -15.54
CA ARG A 237 -8.45 4.84 -15.38
C ARG A 237 -9.10 6.21 -15.16
N TYR A 238 -8.45 7.11 -14.44
CA TYR A 238 -8.93 8.48 -14.27
C TYR A 238 -8.88 9.27 -15.58
N ALA A 239 -7.78 9.18 -16.33
CA ALA A 239 -7.59 9.87 -17.60
C ALA A 239 -8.59 9.42 -18.68
N GLU A 240 -8.94 8.13 -18.73
CA GLU A 240 -9.96 7.58 -19.65
C GLU A 240 -11.35 8.22 -19.50
N THR A 241 -11.60 8.96 -18.42
CA THR A 241 -12.88 9.64 -18.16
C THR A 241 -12.85 11.15 -18.42
N GLY A 242 -11.76 11.66 -19.02
CA GLY A 242 -11.61 13.07 -19.37
C GLY A 242 -11.22 14.00 -18.21
N ASN A 243 -10.86 13.44 -17.05
CA ASN A 243 -10.29 14.23 -15.95
C ASN A 243 -8.85 14.65 -16.28
N ASN A 244 -8.40 15.78 -15.74
CA ASN A 244 -6.99 16.14 -15.81
C ASN A 244 -6.18 15.31 -14.81
N VAL A 245 -5.14 14.65 -15.31
CA VAL A 245 -4.24 13.80 -14.54
C VAL A 245 -2.82 14.30 -14.72
N TYR A 246 -2.14 14.60 -13.63
CA TYR A 246 -0.73 14.97 -13.63
C TYR A 246 0.08 13.86 -12.98
N MET A 247 0.96 13.23 -13.75
CA MET A 247 1.85 12.18 -13.26
C MET A 247 3.25 12.74 -13.00
N TYR A 248 3.83 12.43 -11.84
CA TYR A 248 5.25 12.68 -11.58
C TYR A 248 6.03 11.37 -11.41
N TYR A 249 7.34 11.45 -11.63
CA TYR A 249 8.27 10.40 -11.27
C TYR A 249 9.47 11.03 -10.57
N TYR A 250 9.56 10.82 -9.26
CA TYR A 250 10.52 11.50 -8.40
C TYR A 250 11.84 10.71 -8.35
N LYS A 251 12.94 11.38 -8.69
CA LYS A 251 14.26 10.76 -8.88
C LYS A 251 15.37 11.36 -8.02
N HIS A 252 15.03 12.32 -7.17
CA HIS A 252 16.06 13.08 -6.45
C HIS A 252 16.44 12.36 -5.15
N ARG A 253 17.71 11.98 -5.03
CA ARG A 253 18.29 11.55 -3.76
C ARG A 253 18.93 12.74 -3.06
N THR A 254 18.48 13.02 -1.84
CA THR A 254 19.02 14.14 -1.04
C THR A 254 20.48 13.89 -0.66
N VAL A 255 21.30 14.95 -0.70
CA VAL A 255 22.75 14.89 -0.38
C VAL A 255 23.03 14.40 1.05
N SER A 256 22.14 14.71 2.00
CA SER A 256 22.23 14.30 3.41
C SER A 256 21.42 13.03 3.72
N ASN A 257 21.09 12.21 2.72
CA ASN A 257 20.34 10.98 2.94
C ASN A 257 21.18 9.99 3.80
N PRO A 258 20.68 9.54 4.98
CA PRO A 258 21.42 8.67 5.88
C PRO A 258 21.42 7.19 5.47
N TRP A 259 20.54 6.80 4.53
CA TRP A 259 20.48 5.44 4.02
C TRP A 259 21.67 5.13 3.12
N PRO A 260 22.06 3.86 2.97
CA PRO A 260 23.14 3.48 2.07
C PRO A 260 22.97 4.04 0.65
N SER A 261 24.08 4.25 -0.06
CA SER A 261 24.11 4.90 -1.38
C SER A 261 23.35 4.16 -2.49
N TRP A 262 23.13 2.86 -2.30
CA TRP A 262 22.39 2.00 -3.24
C TRP A 262 20.88 2.05 -3.07
N MET A 263 20.39 2.68 -1.99
CA MET A 263 18.97 2.93 -1.75
C MET A 263 18.50 4.21 -2.42
#